data_AF-A0A2A5Y1H9-F1
#
_entry.id   AF-A0A2A5Y1H9-F1
#
_cell.length_a   1.000
_cell.length_b   1.000
_cell.length_c   1.000
_cell.angle_alpha   90.00
_cell.angle_beta   90.00
_cell.angle_gamma   90.00
#
_symmetry.space_group_name_H-M   'P 1'
#
loop_
_entity.id
_entity.type
_entity.pdbx_description
1 polymer ?
#
loop_
_entity_poly.entity_id
_entity_poly.type
_entity_poly.pdbx_seq_one_letter_code
_entity_poly.pdbx_strand_id
1 'polypeptide(L)'
;MKYLSKKIALKILGVEKLEHSIVISDPNTEGCPMVYISEEFSKHTGYSVEESLGRNCRFLQGPETDENDIEHIRVALRSKKKITIDILNYKKNGEKFWNRLRIRPIFNEKNELIYFAGEQNPISVESVRRYIFNKIIE
;
A
#
# COMPACT_ATOMS: atom_id res chain seq x y z
N MET A 1 3.09 13.19 -15.94
CA MET A 1 3.12 11.96 -15.12
C MET A 1 2.60 10.80 -15.97
N LYS A 2 3.28 9.65 -15.99
CA LYS A 2 2.92 8.50 -16.84
C LYS A 2 2.40 7.37 -15.96
N TYR A 3 1.16 6.96 -16.18
CA TYR A 3 0.57 5.81 -15.50
C TYR A 3 0.97 4.49 -16.19
N LEU A 4 1.08 3.42 -15.41
CA LEU A 4 1.45 2.10 -15.91
C LEU A 4 0.21 1.36 -16.42
N SER A 5 0.35 0.67 -17.53
CA SER A 5 -0.66 -0.31 -17.95
C SER A 5 -0.57 -1.58 -17.09
N LYS A 6 -1.66 -2.35 -17.00
CA LYS A 6 -1.69 -3.65 -16.32
C LYS A 6 -0.54 -4.58 -16.76
N LYS A 7 -0.25 -4.64 -18.07
CA LYS A 7 0.86 -5.43 -18.63
C LYS A 7 2.22 -5.03 -18.06
N ILE A 8 2.48 -3.72 -17.94
CA ILE A 8 3.74 -3.20 -17.38
C ILE A 8 3.79 -3.47 -15.87
N ALA A 9 2.69 -3.25 -15.15
CA ALA A 9 2.59 -3.52 -13.72
C ALA A 9 2.89 -4.99 -13.41
N LEU A 10 2.29 -5.94 -14.13
CA LEU A 10 2.55 -7.38 -13.99
C LEU A 10 4.04 -7.72 -14.18
N LYS A 11 4.67 -7.17 -15.23
CA LYS A 11 6.12 -7.35 -15.48
C LYS A 11 6.97 -6.81 -14.34
N ILE A 12 6.67 -5.61 -13.85
CA ILE A 12 7.39 -4.98 -12.72
C ILE A 12 7.24 -5.81 -11.44
N LEU A 13 6.05 -6.36 -11.21
CA LEU A 13 5.75 -7.15 -10.02
C LEU A 13 6.31 -8.56 -10.09
N GLY A 14 6.63 -9.06 -11.29
CA GLY A 14 7.15 -10.40 -11.53
C GLY A 14 6.06 -11.48 -11.42
N VAL A 15 4.81 -11.14 -11.79
CA VAL A 15 3.66 -12.05 -11.66
C VAL A 15 2.85 -12.09 -12.96
N GLU A 16 2.18 -13.21 -13.22
CA GLU A 16 1.35 -13.38 -14.42
C GLU A 16 -0.04 -12.78 -14.27
N LYS A 17 -0.57 -12.77 -13.04
CA LYS A 17 -1.91 -12.28 -12.70
C LYS A 17 -1.89 -11.58 -11.34
N LEU A 18 -2.82 -10.64 -11.17
CA LEU A 18 -3.12 -10.00 -9.88
C LEU A 18 -4.40 -10.59 -9.32
N GLU A 19 -4.34 -11.10 -8.10
CA GLU A 19 -5.49 -11.68 -7.39
C GLU A 19 -5.88 -10.88 -6.14
N HIS A 20 -5.10 -9.84 -5.81
CA HIS A 20 -5.25 -9.07 -4.59
C HIS A 20 -5.12 -7.57 -4.86
N SER A 21 -5.50 -6.75 -3.88
CA SER A 21 -5.31 -5.30 -3.92
C SER A 21 -3.82 -4.98 -3.98
N ILE A 22 -3.39 -4.31 -5.05
CA ILE A 22 -2.02 -3.85 -5.19
C ILE A 22 -1.98 -2.46 -5.80
N VAL A 23 -1.00 -1.67 -5.38
CA VAL A 23 -0.67 -0.37 -5.95
C VAL A 23 0.82 -0.32 -6.27
N ILE A 24 1.18 0.44 -7.29
CA ILE A 24 2.58 0.79 -7.58
C ILE A 24 2.70 2.30 -7.47
N SER A 25 3.64 2.78 -6.65
CA SER A 25 3.93 4.21 -6.48
C SER A 25 5.32 4.53 -7.01
N ASP A 26 5.46 5.73 -7.59
CA ASP A 26 6.73 6.23 -8.12
C ASP A 26 7.41 7.15 -7.08
N PRO A 27 8.47 6.69 -6.39
CA PRO A 27 9.18 7.49 -5.39
C PRO A 27 10.05 8.60 -6.00
N ASN A 28 10.27 8.60 -7.32
CA ASN A 28 11.06 9.63 -8.01
C ASN A 28 10.20 10.82 -8.46
N THR A 29 8.87 10.71 -8.33
CA THR A 29 7.94 11.81 -8.52
C THR A 29 7.56 12.42 -7.16
N GLU A 30 7.52 13.74 -7.05
CA GLU A 30 7.19 14.45 -5.82
C GLU A 30 5.88 13.95 -5.20
N GLY A 31 5.90 13.73 -3.89
CA GLY A 31 4.75 13.19 -3.15
C GLY A 31 4.58 11.67 -3.24
N CYS A 32 5.42 10.97 -4.01
CA CYS A 32 5.37 9.52 -4.23
C CYS A 32 3.96 9.05 -4.66
N PRO A 33 3.44 9.52 -5.81
CA PRO A 33 2.08 9.21 -6.24
C PRO A 33 1.95 7.77 -6.73
N MET A 34 0.74 7.22 -6.62
CA MET A 34 0.38 5.95 -7.23
C MET A 34 0.31 6.11 -8.75
N VAL A 35 1.06 5.28 -9.46
CA VAL A 35 1.11 5.23 -10.93
C VAL A 35 0.39 4.00 -11.50
N TYR A 36 -0.06 3.10 -10.64
CA TYR A 36 -0.93 1.97 -10.95
C TYR A 36 -1.72 1.56 -9.71
N ILE A 37 -2.96 1.13 -9.91
CA ILE A 37 -3.76 0.42 -8.91
C ILE A 37 -4.43 -0.79 -9.57
N SER A 38 -4.68 -1.85 -8.80
CA SER A 38 -5.47 -2.99 -9.27
C SER A 38 -6.97 -2.75 -9.13
N GLU A 39 -7.76 -3.54 -9.86
CA GLU A 39 -9.22 -3.55 -9.73
C GLU A 39 -9.66 -3.88 -8.28
N GLU A 40 -8.94 -4.79 -7.62
CA GLU A 40 -9.22 -5.16 -6.22
C GLU A 40 -8.98 -4.01 -5.23
N PHE A 41 -8.01 -3.12 -5.50
CA PHE A 41 -7.84 -1.90 -4.70
C PHE A 41 -9.09 -1.02 -4.78
N SER A 42 -9.60 -0.79 -6.00
CA SER A 42 -10.81 0.01 -6.20
C SER A 42 -12.03 -0.62 -5.55
N LYS A 43 -12.23 -1.94 -5.73
CA LYS A 43 -13.33 -2.66 -5.09
C LYS A 43 -13.26 -2.56 -3.57
N HIS A 44 -12.07 -2.69 -2.98
CA HIS A 44 -11.93 -2.72 -1.54
C HIS A 44 -12.09 -1.34 -0.89
N THR A 45 -11.48 -0.32 -1.50
CA THR A 45 -11.44 1.03 -0.93
C THR A 45 -12.64 1.89 -1.36
N GLY A 46 -13.33 1.51 -2.43
CA GLY A 46 -14.43 2.26 -3.03
C GLY A 46 -13.99 3.46 -3.88
N TYR A 47 -12.69 3.68 -4.05
CA TYR A 47 -12.16 4.75 -4.92
C TYR A 47 -11.95 4.23 -6.35
N SER A 48 -12.34 5.04 -7.33
CA SER A 48 -12.08 4.71 -8.73
C SER A 48 -10.59 4.85 -9.08
N VAL A 49 -10.21 4.37 -10.26
CA VAL A 49 -8.85 4.54 -10.81
C VAL A 49 -8.53 6.03 -10.97
N GLU A 50 -9.47 6.80 -11.50
CA GLU A 50 -9.35 8.24 -11.74
C GLU A 50 -9.19 9.03 -10.44
N GLU A 51 -9.89 8.61 -9.38
CA GLU A 51 -9.80 9.24 -8.06
C GLU A 51 -8.52 8.88 -7.30
N SER A 52 -7.83 7.81 -7.69
CA SER A 52 -6.69 7.25 -6.96
C SER A 52 -5.34 7.55 -7.62
N LEU A 53 -5.26 7.42 -8.94
CA LEU A 53 -4.01 7.63 -9.67
C LEU A 53 -3.51 9.07 -9.53
N GLY A 54 -2.20 9.22 -9.42
CA GLY A 54 -1.56 10.52 -9.23
C GLY A 54 -1.59 11.04 -7.79
N ARG A 55 -2.26 10.34 -6.87
CA ARG A 55 -2.28 10.69 -5.44
C ARG A 55 -1.36 9.74 -4.66
N ASN A 56 -0.87 10.22 -3.53
CA ASN A 56 -0.24 9.34 -2.56
C ASN A 56 -1.31 8.53 -1.81
N CYS A 57 -1.01 7.26 -1.53
CA CYS A 57 -1.92 6.31 -0.86
C CYS A 57 -2.35 6.77 0.56
N ARG A 58 -1.68 7.76 1.17
CA ARG A 58 -2.03 8.31 2.48
C ARG A 58 -3.47 8.85 2.61
N PHE A 59 -4.18 9.07 1.49
CA PHE A 59 -5.59 9.47 1.57
C PHE A 59 -6.50 8.41 2.20
N LEU A 60 -6.05 7.16 2.32
CA LEU A 60 -6.76 6.11 3.05
C LEU A 60 -6.61 6.25 4.58
N GLN A 61 -5.73 7.13 5.07
CA GLN A 61 -5.56 7.40 6.50
C GLN A 61 -6.65 8.38 6.97
N GLY A 62 -7.00 8.32 8.25
CA GLY A 62 -8.01 9.19 8.84
C GLY A 62 -7.75 9.49 10.31
N PRO A 63 -8.72 10.09 11.03
CA PRO A 63 -8.50 10.68 12.35
C PRO A 63 -7.99 9.71 13.43
N GLU A 64 -8.31 8.41 13.31
CA GLU A 64 -7.88 7.38 14.27
C GLU A 64 -6.74 6.50 13.74
N THR A 65 -6.14 6.84 12.59
CA THR A 65 -4.93 6.16 12.14
C THR A 65 -3.78 6.51 13.08
N ASP A 66 -3.12 5.51 13.66
CA ASP A 66 -2.00 5.71 14.60
C ASP A 66 -0.80 6.39 13.89
N GLU A 67 -0.34 7.51 14.45
CA GLU A 67 0.79 8.27 13.93
C GLU A 67 2.11 7.47 13.99
N ASN A 68 2.26 6.55 14.95
CA ASN A 68 3.42 5.68 15.05
C ASN A 68 3.49 4.70 13.88
N ASP A 69 2.35 4.15 13.46
CA ASP A 69 2.27 3.28 12.28
C ASP A 69 2.67 4.04 11.01
N ILE A 70 2.21 5.29 10.89
CA ILE A 70 2.58 6.19 9.79
C ILE A 70 4.10 6.44 9.81
N GLU A 71 4.70 6.71 10.97
CA GLU A 71 6.14 6.93 11.07
C GLU A 71 6.93 5.65 10.76
N HIS A 72 6.49 4.47 11.21
CA HIS A 72 7.12 3.20 10.85
C HIS A 72 7.15 2.98 9.33
N ILE A 73 6.04 3.25 8.65
CA ILE A 73 5.99 3.23 7.18
C ILE A 73 6.99 4.22 6.60
N ARG A 74 7.00 5.47 7.11
CA ARG A 74 7.89 6.53 6.62
C ARG A 74 9.36 6.16 6.77
N VAL A 75 9.77 5.60 7.91
CA VAL A 75 11.12 5.08 8.17
C VAL A 75 11.47 3.97 7.18
N ALA A 76 10.57 3.01 6.97
CA ALA A 76 10.81 1.90 6.04
C ALA A 76 10.99 2.37 4.59
N LEU A 77 10.14 3.31 4.13
CA LEU A 77 10.23 3.90 2.80
C LEU A 77 11.55 4.67 2.60
N ARG A 78 11.94 5.53 3.56
CA ARG A 78 13.23 6.25 3.51
C ARG A 78 14.41 5.29 3.50
N SER A 79 14.32 4.21 4.26
CA SER A 79 15.36 3.18 4.34
C SER A 79 15.34 2.20 3.15
N LYS A 80 14.37 2.34 2.23
CA LYS A 80 14.14 1.42 1.10
C LYS A 80 14.06 -0.04 1.56
N LYS A 81 13.36 -0.29 2.67
CA LYS A 81 13.16 -1.63 3.26
C LYS A 81 11.71 -2.08 3.11
N LYS A 82 11.53 -3.40 3.12
CA LYS A 82 10.19 -4.01 3.19
C LYS A 82 9.58 -3.73 4.57
N ILE A 83 8.27 -3.54 4.61
CA ILE A 83 7.50 -3.43 5.85
C ILE A 83 6.19 -4.21 5.71
N THR A 84 5.77 -4.84 6.80
CA THR A 84 4.40 -5.35 6.99
C THR A 84 3.88 -4.73 8.27
N ILE A 85 2.71 -4.10 8.19
CA ILE A 85 2.08 -3.41 9.31
C ILE A 85 0.57 -3.51 9.19
N ASP A 86 -0.11 -3.67 10.32
CA ASP A 86 -1.56 -3.59 10.38
C ASP A 86 -1.91 -2.14 10.74
N ILE A 87 -2.52 -1.40 9.82
CA ILE A 87 -2.83 0.02 9.97
C ILE A 87 -4.32 0.27 9.76
N LEU A 88 -4.91 1.18 10.56
CA LEU A 88 -6.30 1.58 10.39
C LEU A 88 -6.44 2.51 9.17
N ASN A 89 -7.28 2.12 8.22
CA ASN A 89 -7.61 2.90 7.03
C ASN A 89 -9.12 3.11 6.88
N TYR A 90 -9.48 4.01 5.95
CA TYR A 90 -10.83 4.44 5.68
C TYR A 90 -11.14 4.24 4.19
N LYS A 91 -12.30 3.64 3.92
CA LYS A 91 -12.87 3.57 2.57
C LYS A 91 -13.44 4.93 2.18
N LYS A 92 -13.77 5.10 0.90
CA LYS A 92 -14.39 6.32 0.36
C LYS A 92 -15.65 6.76 1.10
N ASN A 93 -16.46 5.80 1.54
CA ASN A 93 -17.69 6.04 2.30
C ASN A 93 -17.45 6.39 3.78
N GLY A 94 -16.20 6.46 4.24
CA GLY A 94 -15.82 6.71 5.63
C GLY A 94 -15.78 5.47 6.52
N GLU A 95 -16.11 4.29 5.99
CA GLU A 95 -16.03 3.04 6.76
C GLU A 95 -14.57 2.70 7.11
N LYS A 96 -14.33 2.40 8.38
CA LYS A 96 -13.03 1.97 8.89
C LYS A 96 -12.76 0.52 8.50
N PHE A 97 -11.52 0.23 8.14
CA PHE A 97 -11.04 -1.13 7.99
C PHE A 97 -9.58 -1.25 8.41
N TRP A 98 -9.24 -2.40 8.99
CA TRP A 98 -7.84 -2.73 9.26
C TRP A 98 -7.19 -3.24 7.99
N ASN A 99 -6.08 -2.62 7.62
CA ASN A 99 -5.31 -2.94 6.45
C ASN A 99 -3.99 -3.56 6.88
N ARG A 100 -3.81 -4.86 6.63
CA ARG A 100 -2.48 -5.49 6.65
C ARG A 100 -1.72 -5.03 5.41
N LEU A 101 -1.05 -3.90 5.57
CA LEU A 101 -0.29 -3.22 4.53
C LEU A 101 1.10 -3.84 4.42
N ARG A 102 1.42 -4.33 3.23
CA ARG A 102 2.77 -4.79 2.89
C ARG A 102 3.34 -3.87 1.84
N ILE A 103 4.51 -3.30 2.10
CA ILE A 103 5.21 -2.47 1.12
C ILE A 103 6.58 -3.06 0.86
N ARG A 104 6.95 -3.15 -0.42
CA ARG A 104 8.29 -3.55 -0.86
C ARG A 104 8.86 -2.57 -1.88
N PRO A 105 10.15 -2.21 -1.77
CA PRO A 105 10.85 -1.51 -2.84
C PRO A 105 11.01 -2.43 -4.06
N ILE A 106 11.03 -1.82 -5.24
CA ILE A 106 11.35 -2.47 -6.51
C ILE A 106 12.56 -1.73 -7.08
N PHE A 107 13.61 -2.49 -7.38
CA PHE A 107 14.85 -1.99 -7.92
C PHE A 107 15.01 -2.42 -9.37
N ASN A 108 15.72 -1.62 -10.16
CA ASN A 108 16.19 -2.04 -11.49
C ASN A 108 17.48 -2.87 -11.38
N GLU A 109 18.01 -3.29 -12.53
CA GLU A 109 19.26 -4.08 -12.62
C GLU A 109 20.50 -3.34 -12.09
N LYS A 110 20.45 -2.01 -12.02
CA LYS A 110 21.51 -1.16 -11.44
C LYS A 110 21.33 -0.93 -9.94
N ASN A 111 20.41 -1.64 -9.29
CA ASN A 111 20.06 -1.49 -7.88
C ASN A 111 19.50 -0.10 -7.51
N GLU A 112 18.92 0.61 -8.49
CA GLU A 112 18.26 1.89 -8.28
C GLU A 112 16.79 1.67 -7.96
N LEU A 113 16.26 2.38 -6.97
CA LEU A 113 14.85 2.29 -6.59
C LEU A 113 13.98 2.91 -7.68
N ILE A 114 13.15 2.10 -8.32
CA ILE A 114 12.27 2.56 -9.40
C ILE A 114 10.82 2.71 -8.95
N TYR A 115 10.35 1.85 -8.04
CA TYR A 115 8.98 1.88 -7.54
C TYR A 115 8.87 1.34 -6.11
N PHE A 116 7.73 1.61 -5.47
CA PHE A 116 7.23 0.81 -4.36
C PHE A 116 5.98 0.04 -4.80
N ALA A 117 5.91 -1.24 -4.45
CA ALA A 117 4.67 -2.01 -4.52
C ALA A 117 4.05 -2.11 -3.13
N GLY A 118 2.77 -1.75 -3.03
CA GLY A 118 1.98 -1.83 -1.80
C GLY A 118 0.79 -2.77 -1.97
N GLU A 119 0.64 -3.77 -1.10
CA GLU A 119 -0.52 -4.65 -1.03
C GLU A 119 -1.40 -4.25 0.14
N GLN A 120 -2.70 -4.04 -0.10
CA GLN A 120 -3.67 -3.65 0.93
C GLN A 120 -4.55 -4.86 1.22
N ASN A 121 -4.24 -5.61 2.28
CA ASN A 121 -5.01 -6.79 2.62
C ASN A 121 -5.94 -6.50 3.81
N PRO A 122 -7.26 -6.43 3.60
CA PRO A 122 -8.22 -6.17 4.65
C PRO A 122 -8.23 -7.33 5.64
N ILE A 123 -8.19 -7.04 6.93
CA ILE A 123 -8.23 -8.06 7.98
C ILE A 123 -9.32 -7.75 9.00
N SER A 124 -9.83 -8.79 9.64
CA SER A 124 -10.82 -8.64 10.71
C SER A 124 -10.17 -8.07 11.97
N VAL A 125 -10.95 -7.36 12.79
CA VAL A 125 -10.53 -6.88 14.11
C VAL A 125 -10.00 -8.04 14.98
N GLU A 126 -10.61 -9.21 14.87
CA GLU A 126 -10.16 -10.43 15.57
C GLU A 126 -8.73 -10.83 15.17
N SER A 127 -8.38 -10.69 13.88
CA SER A 127 -7.03 -10.99 13.39
C SER A 127 -5.99 -10.03 13.97
N VAL A 128 -6.35 -8.75 14.12
CA VAL A 128 -5.49 -7.72 14.72
C VAL A 128 -5.30 -7.97 16.21
N ARG A 129 -6.38 -8.25 16.95
CA ARG A 129 -6.32 -8.56 18.38
C ARG A 129 -5.41 -9.73 18.67
N ARG A 130 -5.53 -10.81 17.90
CA ARG A 130 -4.66 -11.99 18.02
C ARG A 130 -3.18 -11.63 17.78
N TYR A 131 -2.89 -10.80 16.79
CA TYR A 131 -1.52 -10.36 16.51
C TYR A 131 -0.93 -9.53 17.66
N ILE A 132 -1.68 -8.56 18.19
CA ILE A 132 -1.25 -7.73 19.32
C ILE A 132 -1.04 -8.60 20.57
N PHE A 133 -1.98 -9.50 20.85
CA PHE A 133 -1.90 -10.42 22.00
C PHE A 133 -0.64 -11.28 21.94
N ASN A 134 -0.34 -11.89 20.78
CA ASN A 134 0.86 -12.70 20.61
C ASN A 134 2.16 -11.89 20.80
N LYS A 135 2.18 -10.62 20.37
CA LYS A 135 3.33 -9.72 20.55
C LYS A 135 3.61 -9.29 21.98
N ILE A 136 2.62 -9.36 22.87
CA ILE A 136 2.77 -8.98 24.29
C ILE A 136 3.33 -10.16 25.12
N ILE A 137 3.17 -11.39 24.61
CA ILE A 137 3.53 -12.63 25.33
C ILE A 137 4.92 -13.14 24.92
N GLU A 138 5.51 -12.60 23.86
CA GLU A 138 6.91 -12.79 23.46
C GLU A 138 7.80 -11.66 24.00
#